data_AF-A0A956W8P2-F1
#
_entry.id   AF-A0A956W8P2-F1
#
_cell.length_a   1.000
_cell.length_b   1.000
_cell.length_c   1.000
_cell.angle_alpha   90.00
_cell.angle_beta   90.00
_cell.angle_gamma   90.00
#
_symmetry.space_group_name_H-M   'P 1'
#
loop_
_entity.id
_entity.type
_entity.pdbx_description
1 polymer ?
#
loop_
_entity_poly.entity_id
_entity_poly.type
_entity_poly.pdbx_seq_one_letter_code
_entity_poly.pdbx_strand_id
1 'polypeptide(L)'
;MTSPLTADGGITFDWIDGGGVTTPAGFVAGGIYAGIKTYGSEPRLDVGIIAAEGETPLVAAGVFTKNAVTGHPVTHDRKLLASTSEVRGVVCNSGNANTATGTQGAEDCARMAELAGARIGGDAANVLVGSTGVIGRMLPMDKLAAAIEGIELSREGGYAFSRAIMTTDTHEKQYALRFTVEGRTYHVGGCAKGSGMIHPDMATMYGFITTDAPVDPAWLKQAWKSVVDVSFNMIDVD
;
A
#
# COMPACT_ATOMS: atom_id res chain seq x y z
N MET A 1 -26.45 3.92 9.34
CA MET A 1 -26.45 4.91 8.24
C MET A 1 -25.87 6.20 8.80
N THR A 2 -24.60 6.45 8.54
CA THR A 2 -23.96 7.73 8.87
C THR A 2 -24.42 8.76 7.85
N SER A 3 -24.91 9.92 8.30
CA SER A 3 -25.36 11.01 7.43
C SER A 3 -24.26 11.43 6.44
N PRO A 4 -24.62 11.83 5.20
CA PRO A 4 -23.65 12.32 4.23
C PRO A 4 -22.92 13.54 4.81
N LEU A 5 -21.60 13.49 4.77
CA LEU A 5 -20.73 14.60 5.14
C LEU A 5 -20.50 15.46 3.89
N THR A 6 -20.54 16.77 4.07
CA THR A 6 -20.28 17.74 3.00
C THR A 6 -18.79 18.06 2.99
N ALA A 7 -18.09 17.76 1.89
CA ALA A 7 -16.75 18.26 1.67
C ALA A 7 -16.80 19.73 1.22
N ASP A 8 -15.71 20.47 1.41
CA ASP A 8 -15.56 21.83 0.87
C ASP A 8 -15.87 21.82 -0.64
N GLY A 9 -16.77 22.69 -1.09
CA GLY A 9 -17.27 22.73 -2.47
C GLY A 9 -18.64 22.07 -2.70
N GLY A 10 -19.30 21.56 -1.65
CA GLY A 10 -20.69 21.09 -1.73
C GLY A 10 -20.86 19.66 -2.26
N ILE A 11 -19.76 18.91 -2.39
CA ILE A 11 -19.79 17.49 -2.75
C ILE A 11 -20.14 16.68 -1.50
N THR A 12 -21.23 15.92 -1.57
CA THR A 12 -21.63 14.97 -0.54
C THR A 12 -21.04 13.59 -0.82
N PHE A 13 -20.62 12.88 0.22
CA PHE A 13 -20.16 11.49 0.12
C PHE A 13 -20.87 10.58 1.13
N ASP A 14 -20.95 9.30 0.80
CA ASP A 14 -21.45 8.24 1.67
C ASP A 14 -20.30 7.26 2.01
N TRP A 15 -20.23 6.84 3.27
CA TRP A 15 -19.36 5.74 3.68
C TRP A 15 -19.91 4.39 3.21
N ILE A 16 -19.00 3.49 2.83
CA ILE A 16 -19.30 2.11 2.44
C ILE A 16 -18.81 1.19 3.55
N ASP A 17 -19.76 0.49 4.18
CA ASP A 17 -19.45 -0.46 5.24
C ASP A 17 -18.65 -1.65 4.69
N GLY A 18 -17.61 -2.05 5.41
CA GLY A 18 -16.69 -3.13 5.01
C GLY A 18 -15.81 -2.85 3.78
N GLY A 19 -15.82 -1.62 3.23
CA GLY A 19 -15.03 -1.27 2.06
C GLY A 19 -13.53 -1.04 2.35
N GLY A 20 -12.70 -1.24 1.33
CA GLY A 20 -11.25 -1.02 1.36
C GLY A 20 -10.66 -0.74 -0.03
N VAL A 21 -9.38 -1.07 -0.21
CA VAL A 21 -8.58 -0.76 -1.41
C VAL A 21 -9.07 -1.39 -2.73
N THR A 22 -9.99 -2.36 -2.68
CA THR A 22 -10.58 -2.99 -3.87
C THR A 22 -12.04 -2.58 -4.09
N THR A 23 -12.56 -1.64 -3.28
CA THR A 23 -13.90 -1.08 -3.48
C THR A 23 -13.98 -0.34 -4.81
N PRO A 24 -13.01 0.55 -5.15
CA PRO A 24 -13.00 1.16 -6.47
C PRO A 24 -12.77 0.11 -7.56
N ALA A 25 -13.39 0.31 -8.73
CA ALA A 25 -13.17 -0.54 -9.88
C ALA A 25 -11.71 -0.45 -10.38
N GLY A 26 -11.22 -1.51 -11.04
CA GLY A 26 -9.86 -1.52 -11.61
C GLY A 26 -8.76 -1.99 -10.65
N PHE A 27 -9.13 -2.50 -9.46
CA PHE A 27 -8.17 -3.00 -8.46
C PHE A 27 -8.50 -4.43 -8.03
N VAL A 28 -7.46 -5.26 -7.97
CA VAL A 28 -7.47 -6.57 -7.29
C VAL A 28 -6.41 -6.56 -6.19
N ALA A 29 -6.61 -7.34 -5.15
CA ALA A 29 -5.63 -7.48 -4.08
C ALA A 29 -5.62 -8.90 -3.52
N GLY A 30 -4.64 -9.20 -2.69
CA GLY A 30 -4.51 -10.47 -2.00
C GLY A 30 -3.56 -10.40 -0.83
N GLY A 31 -3.60 -11.43 0.02
CA GLY A 31 -2.69 -11.60 1.14
C GLY A 31 -2.47 -13.08 1.45
N ILE A 32 -1.23 -13.45 1.78
CA ILE A 32 -0.85 -14.83 2.09
C ILE A 32 0.08 -14.86 3.31
N TYR A 33 0.09 -15.99 4.01
CA TYR A 33 1.06 -16.30 5.06
C TYR A 33 2.29 -17.00 4.46
N ALA A 34 3.45 -16.38 4.60
CA ALA A 34 4.75 -16.84 4.15
C ALA A 34 5.68 -17.25 5.31
N GLY A 35 5.30 -16.97 6.56
CA GLY A 35 6.11 -17.31 7.73
C GLY A 35 7.33 -16.40 7.92
N ILE A 36 7.20 -15.13 7.53
CA ILE A 36 8.12 -14.02 7.83
C ILE A 36 7.82 -13.49 9.23
N LYS A 37 6.53 -13.29 9.54
CA LYS A 37 6.09 -13.01 10.92
C LYS A 37 6.05 -14.31 11.70
N THR A 38 7.02 -14.48 12.59
CA THR A 38 7.13 -15.65 13.47
C THR A 38 6.70 -15.39 14.92
N TYR A 39 6.26 -14.16 15.22
CA TYR A 39 5.78 -13.73 16.54
C TYR A 39 4.24 -13.73 16.60
N GLY A 40 3.70 -13.96 17.80
CA GLY A 40 2.26 -14.11 18.05
C GLY A 40 1.85 -15.57 18.26
N SER A 41 0.61 -15.78 18.68
CA SER A 41 0.08 -17.10 19.01
C SER A 41 -0.36 -17.91 17.79
N GLU A 42 -0.54 -17.28 16.63
CA GLU A 42 -1.10 -17.90 15.43
C GLU A 42 -0.37 -17.40 14.16
N PRO A 43 -0.37 -18.20 13.06
CA PRO A 43 0.05 -17.73 11.75
C PRO A 43 -0.73 -16.49 11.30
N ARG A 44 -0.04 -15.47 10.80
CA ARG A 44 -0.64 -14.20 10.35
C ARG A 44 -0.15 -13.88 8.95
N LEU A 45 -1.06 -13.56 8.04
CA LEU A 45 -0.73 -13.06 6.69
C LEU A 45 0.38 -12.02 6.78
N ASP A 46 1.40 -12.13 5.93
CA ASP A 46 2.61 -11.33 6.02
C ASP A 46 3.23 -10.96 4.66
N VAL A 47 2.57 -11.34 3.57
CA VAL A 47 2.85 -10.88 2.20
C VAL A 47 1.53 -10.50 1.53
N GLY A 48 1.47 -9.35 0.87
CA GLY A 48 0.28 -8.85 0.20
C GLY A 48 0.59 -8.11 -1.08
N ILE A 49 -0.36 -8.12 -2.03
CA ILE A 49 -0.29 -7.34 -3.27
C ILE A 49 -1.58 -6.55 -3.45
N ILE A 50 -1.47 -5.30 -3.90
CA ILE A 50 -2.54 -4.56 -4.60
C ILE A 50 -2.07 -4.41 -6.05
N ALA A 51 -2.94 -4.67 -7.01
CA ALA A 51 -2.61 -4.57 -8.43
C ALA A 51 -3.77 -4.03 -9.27
N ALA A 52 -3.42 -3.54 -10.46
CA ALA A 52 -4.38 -3.21 -11.49
C ALA A 52 -5.17 -4.45 -11.91
N GLU A 53 -6.48 -4.32 -12.05
CA GLU A 53 -7.31 -5.34 -12.69
C GLU A 53 -7.10 -5.30 -14.21
N GLY A 54 -6.57 -6.38 -14.79
CA GLY A 54 -6.25 -6.44 -16.22
C GLY A 54 -4.93 -5.75 -16.59
N GLU A 55 -4.83 -5.27 -17.83
CA GLU A 55 -3.59 -4.75 -18.42
C GLU A 55 -3.42 -3.22 -18.30
N THR A 56 -4.49 -2.50 -17.95
CA THR A 56 -4.47 -1.04 -17.85
C THR A 56 -3.62 -0.59 -16.66
N PRO A 57 -2.61 0.29 -16.86
CA PRO A 57 -1.80 0.78 -15.76
C PRO A 57 -2.59 1.73 -14.84
N LEU A 58 -2.13 1.83 -13.60
CA LEU A 58 -2.63 2.74 -12.58
C LEU A 58 -1.77 4.00 -12.54
N VAL A 59 -2.40 5.17 -12.41
CA VAL A 59 -1.69 6.39 -12.08
C VAL A 59 -1.39 6.40 -10.58
N ALA A 60 -0.12 6.57 -10.21
CA ALA A 60 0.33 6.54 -8.82
C ALA A 60 1.11 7.79 -8.40
N ALA A 61 0.94 8.15 -7.12
CA ALA A 61 1.75 9.12 -6.42
C ALA A 61 2.07 8.60 -5.02
N GLY A 62 3.25 8.97 -4.49
CA GLY A 62 3.73 8.50 -3.19
C GLY A 62 4.38 9.61 -2.38
N VAL A 63 4.18 9.57 -1.07
CA VAL A 63 4.89 10.38 -0.08
C VAL A 63 5.60 9.41 0.85
N PHE A 64 6.86 9.68 1.17
CA PHE A 64 7.72 8.77 1.90
C PHE A 64 8.45 9.48 3.05
N THR A 65 8.81 8.74 4.09
CA THR A 65 9.51 9.25 5.29
C THR A 65 10.74 10.10 4.98
N LYS A 66 10.92 11.22 5.66
CA LYS A 66 12.12 12.07 5.51
C LYS A 66 13.31 11.59 6.33
N ASN A 67 13.18 10.47 7.06
CA ASN A 67 14.25 9.94 7.90
C ASN A 67 15.50 9.61 7.07
N ALA A 68 16.67 9.97 7.61
CA ALA A 68 17.97 9.66 7.00
C ALA A 68 18.24 8.15 6.95
N VAL A 69 17.80 7.40 7.96
CA VAL A 69 17.81 5.93 7.98
C VAL A 69 16.50 5.45 7.38
N THR A 70 16.48 5.32 6.06
CA THR A 70 15.30 4.87 5.31
C THR A 70 15.44 3.42 4.86
N GLY A 71 14.31 2.72 4.76
CA GLY A 71 14.29 1.38 4.21
C GLY A 71 14.65 1.37 2.72
N HIS A 72 15.25 0.27 2.25
CA HIS A 72 15.53 0.11 0.82
C HIS A 72 14.29 0.24 -0.08
N PRO A 73 13.09 -0.23 0.31
CA PRO A 73 11.90 -0.04 -0.52
C PRO A 73 11.54 1.43 -0.75
N VAL A 74 11.77 2.31 0.24
CA VAL A 74 11.52 3.75 0.09
C VAL A 74 12.43 4.36 -0.98
N THR A 75 13.71 3.98 -0.99
CA THR A 75 14.66 4.47 -2.01
C THR A 75 14.31 3.93 -3.40
N HIS A 76 13.89 2.66 -3.48
CA HIS A 76 13.43 2.02 -4.71
C HIS A 76 12.21 2.76 -5.29
N ASP A 77 11.16 2.91 -4.49
CA ASP A 77 9.89 3.51 -4.92
C ASP A 77 10.02 4.98 -5.29
N ARG A 78 10.86 5.75 -4.58
CA ARG A 78 11.19 7.15 -4.96
C ARG A 78 11.79 7.24 -6.35
N LYS A 79 12.71 6.33 -6.68
CA LYS A 79 13.35 6.29 -8.00
C LYS A 79 12.33 5.91 -9.06
N LEU A 80 11.49 4.91 -8.78
CA LEU A 80 10.44 4.46 -9.69
C LEU A 80 9.47 5.62 -9.99
N LEU A 81 8.88 6.23 -8.96
CA LEU A 81 7.90 7.32 -9.11
C LEU A 81 8.50 8.65 -9.61
N ALA A 82 9.83 8.79 -9.60
CA ALA A 82 10.50 9.89 -10.29
C ALA A 82 10.64 9.65 -11.80
N SER A 83 10.58 8.39 -12.25
CA SER A 83 10.76 7.98 -13.65
C SER A 83 9.44 7.75 -14.40
N THR A 84 8.38 7.38 -13.68
CA THR A 84 7.05 7.13 -14.25
C THR A 84 5.97 7.48 -13.24
N SER A 85 4.78 7.80 -13.75
CA SER A 85 3.55 7.90 -12.95
C SER A 85 2.65 6.69 -13.12
N GLU A 86 3.00 5.76 -14.00
CA GLU A 86 2.22 4.56 -14.30
C GLU A 86 2.83 3.35 -13.59
N VAL A 87 2.01 2.64 -12.82
CA VAL A 87 2.39 1.42 -12.09
C VAL A 87 1.36 0.32 -12.35
N ARG A 88 1.74 -0.93 -12.07
CA ARG A 88 0.85 -2.09 -12.12
C ARG A 88 0.41 -2.57 -10.74
N GLY A 89 1.09 -2.14 -9.69
CA GLY A 89 0.71 -2.49 -8.33
C GLY A 89 1.80 -2.20 -7.31
N VAL A 90 1.57 -2.70 -6.10
CA VAL A 90 2.52 -2.70 -4.98
C VAL A 90 2.54 -4.07 -4.33
N VAL A 91 3.74 -4.59 -4.07
CA VAL A 91 3.95 -5.78 -3.24
C VAL A 91 4.48 -5.36 -1.88
N CYS A 92 3.93 -5.93 -0.83
CA CYS A 92 4.29 -5.62 0.54
C CYS A 92 4.61 -6.88 1.33
N ASN A 93 5.59 -6.79 2.22
CA ASN A 93 5.80 -7.76 3.28
C ASN A 93 5.73 -7.09 4.66
N SER A 94 5.32 -7.86 5.67
CA SER A 94 5.41 -7.46 7.08
C SER A 94 6.27 -8.45 7.89
N GLY A 95 6.75 -8.01 9.05
CA GLY A 95 7.68 -8.76 9.90
C GLY A 95 9.15 -8.44 9.67
N ASN A 96 9.52 -7.88 8.52
CA ASN A 96 10.87 -7.46 8.18
C ASN A 96 10.82 -6.12 7.43
N ALA A 97 11.57 -5.12 7.88
CA ALA A 97 11.55 -3.76 7.31
C ALA A 97 12.49 -3.56 6.12
N ASN A 98 13.35 -4.52 5.79
CA ASN A 98 14.41 -4.40 4.79
C ASN A 98 15.14 -3.04 4.86
N THR A 99 15.60 -2.72 6.07
CA THR A 99 16.26 -1.45 6.41
C THR A 99 17.60 -1.77 7.04
N ALA A 100 18.64 -1.01 6.70
CA ALA A 100 20.01 -1.24 7.16
C ALA A 100 20.59 -2.63 6.79
N THR A 101 20.24 -3.14 5.62
CA THR A 101 20.68 -4.45 5.08
C THR A 101 21.70 -4.34 3.94
N GLY A 102 22.25 -3.14 3.71
CA GLY A 102 23.30 -2.91 2.69
C GLY A 102 22.83 -3.20 1.26
N THR A 103 23.77 -3.53 0.37
CA THR A 103 23.50 -3.80 -1.05
C THR A 103 22.49 -4.91 -1.26
N GLN A 104 22.54 -5.97 -0.45
CA GLN A 104 21.59 -7.10 -0.53
C GLN A 104 20.15 -6.61 -0.40
N GLY A 105 19.86 -5.67 0.51
CA GLY A 105 18.51 -5.16 0.68
C GLY A 105 17.97 -4.41 -0.55
N ALA A 106 18.84 -3.73 -1.30
CA ALA A 106 18.47 -3.09 -2.56
C ALA A 106 18.20 -4.11 -3.67
N GLU A 107 19.01 -5.17 -3.74
CA GLU A 107 18.82 -6.31 -4.64
C GLU A 107 17.52 -7.07 -4.33
N ASP A 108 17.22 -7.27 -3.04
CA ASP A 108 15.99 -7.92 -2.59
C ASP A 108 14.75 -7.10 -3.01
N CYS A 109 14.79 -5.77 -2.93
CA CYS A 109 13.70 -4.92 -3.45
C CYS A 109 13.48 -5.11 -4.95
N ALA A 110 14.57 -5.09 -5.74
CA ALA A 110 14.48 -5.30 -7.18
C ALA A 110 13.90 -6.68 -7.51
N ARG A 111 14.32 -7.71 -6.75
CA ARG A 111 13.82 -9.07 -6.91
C ARG A 111 12.35 -9.21 -6.51
N MET A 112 11.91 -8.55 -5.44
CA MET A 112 10.49 -8.50 -5.05
C MET A 112 9.64 -7.86 -6.15
N ALA A 113 10.08 -6.72 -6.71
CA ALA A 113 9.39 -6.04 -7.80
C ALA A 113 9.29 -6.92 -9.05
N GLU A 114 10.36 -7.63 -9.41
CA GLU A 114 10.39 -8.57 -10.54
C GLU A 114 9.39 -9.74 -10.34
N LEU A 115 9.42 -10.39 -9.18
CA LEU A 115 8.49 -11.46 -8.84
C LEU A 115 7.03 -11.01 -8.91
N ALA A 116 6.74 -9.86 -8.32
CA ALA A 116 5.39 -9.30 -8.30
C ALA A 116 4.97 -8.85 -9.70
N GLY A 117 5.85 -8.24 -10.47
CA GLY A 117 5.62 -7.88 -11.88
C GLY A 117 5.22 -9.09 -12.70
N ALA A 118 6.00 -10.17 -12.64
CA ALA A 118 5.68 -11.43 -13.31
C ALA A 118 4.31 -11.98 -12.85
N ARG A 119 4.01 -11.91 -11.55
CA ARG A 119 2.74 -12.42 -10.99
C ARG A 119 1.50 -11.64 -11.47
N ILE A 120 1.63 -10.33 -11.65
CA ILE A 120 0.50 -9.44 -12.02
C ILE A 120 0.48 -9.09 -13.52
N GLY A 121 1.36 -9.69 -14.32
CA GLY A 121 1.45 -9.46 -15.75
C GLY A 121 2.03 -8.09 -16.12
N GLY A 122 3.02 -7.60 -15.36
CA GLY A 122 3.74 -6.35 -15.58
C GLY A 122 5.27 -6.50 -15.52
N ASP A 123 5.99 -5.39 -15.62
CA ASP A 123 7.45 -5.33 -15.46
C ASP A 123 7.80 -4.87 -14.03
N ALA A 124 8.95 -5.34 -13.51
CA ALA A 124 9.55 -4.86 -12.27
C ALA A 124 9.63 -3.32 -12.20
N ALA A 125 9.90 -2.66 -13.33
CA ALA A 125 10.01 -1.21 -13.43
C ALA A 125 8.69 -0.47 -13.10
N ASN A 126 7.57 -1.19 -13.02
CA ASN A 126 6.24 -0.63 -12.77
C ASN A 126 5.61 -1.20 -11.49
N VAL A 127 6.38 -1.79 -10.58
CA VAL A 127 5.86 -2.35 -9.32
C VAL A 127 6.55 -1.72 -8.12
N LEU A 128 5.75 -1.13 -7.23
CA LEU A 128 6.21 -0.56 -5.96
C LEU A 128 6.45 -1.67 -4.93
N VAL A 129 7.31 -1.40 -3.94
CA VAL A 129 7.67 -2.37 -2.91
C VAL A 129 7.54 -1.76 -1.51
N GLY A 130 6.95 -2.51 -0.57
CA GLY A 130 6.89 -2.14 0.84
C GLY A 130 7.44 -3.24 1.76
N SER A 131 8.32 -2.89 2.69
CA SER A 131 8.75 -3.76 3.79
C SER A 131 8.60 -3.09 5.15
N THR A 132 7.91 -3.74 6.11
CA THR A 132 7.69 -3.22 7.47
C THR A 132 7.97 -4.28 8.53
N GLY A 133 8.62 -3.91 9.64
CA GLY A 133 8.91 -4.83 10.74
C GLY A 133 10.31 -4.63 11.30
N VAL A 134 11.03 -5.72 11.56
CA VAL A 134 12.35 -5.67 12.21
C VAL A 134 13.41 -5.09 11.26
N ILE A 135 14.22 -4.16 11.76
CA ILE A 135 15.35 -3.52 11.06
C ILE A 135 16.60 -4.41 11.18
N GLY A 136 17.48 -4.38 10.16
CA GLY A 136 18.79 -5.04 10.18
C GLY A 136 18.75 -6.56 9.95
N ARG A 137 17.63 -7.10 9.46
CA ARG A 137 17.49 -8.51 9.09
C ARG A 137 17.32 -8.66 7.59
N MET A 138 18.07 -9.58 6.98
CA MET A 138 17.91 -9.91 5.55
C MET A 138 16.52 -10.46 5.27
N LEU A 139 15.96 -10.14 4.09
CA LEU A 139 14.67 -10.68 3.70
C LEU A 139 14.79 -12.19 3.41
N PRO A 140 13.83 -13.01 3.87
CA PRO A 140 13.81 -14.42 3.52
C PRO A 140 13.25 -14.60 2.10
N MET A 141 14.07 -14.30 1.09
CA MET A 141 13.63 -14.20 -0.30
C MET A 141 12.99 -15.48 -0.87
N ASP A 142 13.40 -16.67 -0.43
CA ASP A 142 12.77 -17.93 -0.84
C ASP A 142 11.30 -18.01 -0.39
N LYS A 143 11.01 -17.58 0.84
CA LYS A 143 9.64 -17.52 1.38
C LYS A 143 8.81 -16.48 0.63
N LEU A 144 9.40 -15.32 0.35
CA LEU A 144 8.74 -14.25 -0.41
C LEU A 144 8.42 -14.68 -1.83
N ALA A 145 9.35 -15.34 -2.52
CA ALA A 145 9.13 -15.83 -3.88
C ALA A 145 7.97 -16.83 -3.95
N ALA A 146 7.97 -17.84 -3.07
CA ALA A 146 6.89 -18.82 -3.01
C ALA A 146 5.54 -18.16 -2.66
N ALA A 147 5.54 -17.18 -1.75
CA ALA A 147 4.34 -16.46 -1.36
C ALA A 147 3.79 -15.57 -2.48
N ILE A 148 4.65 -14.83 -3.18
CA ILE A 148 4.25 -13.99 -4.32
C ILE A 148 3.70 -14.85 -5.46
N GLU A 149 4.29 -16.01 -5.72
CA GLU A 149 3.76 -16.95 -6.70
C GLU A 149 2.38 -17.48 -6.30
N GLY A 150 2.21 -17.89 -5.04
CA GLY A 150 1.01 -18.53 -4.53
C GLY A 150 -0.12 -17.58 -4.10
N ILE A 151 0.08 -16.25 -4.12
CA ILE A 151 -0.95 -15.31 -3.70
C ILE A 151 -2.13 -15.30 -4.68
N GLU A 152 -3.35 -15.39 -4.17
CA GLU A 152 -4.57 -15.23 -4.96
C GLU A 152 -4.99 -13.76 -4.98
N LEU A 153 -5.26 -13.22 -6.17
CA LEU A 153 -5.69 -11.83 -6.36
C LEU A 153 -7.14 -11.79 -6.81
N SER A 154 -7.96 -11.02 -6.11
CA SER A 154 -9.38 -10.85 -6.42
C SER A 154 -9.88 -9.47 -5.98
N ARG A 155 -11.11 -9.13 -6.36
CA ARG A 155 -11.78 -7.90 -5.89
C ARG A 155 -12.15 -7.99 -4.40
N GLU A 156 -12.22 -9.18 -3.85
CA GLU A 156 -12.50 -9.44 -2.43
C GLU A 156 -11.22 -9.46 -1.58
N GLY A 157 -10.03 -9.53 -2.19
CA GLY A 157 -8.77 -9.71 -1.48
C GLY A 157 -8.22 -8.48 -0.77
N GLY A 158 -8.91 -7.33 -0.83
CA GLY A 158 -8.52 -6.11 -0.10
C GLY A 158 -8.41 -6.32 1.42
N TYR A 159 -9.29 -7.14 2.00
CA TYR A 159 -9.21 -7.51 3.42
C TYR A 159 -7.94 -8.31 3.74
N ALA A 160 -7.63 -9.31 2.91
CA ALA A 160 -6.43 -10.13 3.07
C ALA A 160 -5.15 -9.28 2.96
N PHE A 161 -5.11 -8.33 2.01
CA PHE A 161 -4.01 -7.37 1.90
C PHE A 161 -3.86 -6.50 3.16
N SER A 162 -4.96 -5.91 3.66
CA SER A 162 -4.93 -5.07 4.88
C SER A 162 -4.37 -5.84 6.08
N ARG A 163 -4.74 -7.11 6.22
CA ARG A 163 -4.22 -8.02 7.25
C ARG A 163 -2.74 -8.38 7.03
N ALA A 164 -2.31 -8.52 5.78
CA ALA A 164 -0.94 -8.89 5.42
C ALA A 164 0.08 -7.82 5.79
N ILE A 165 -0.28 -6.54 5.74
CA ILE A 165 0.62 -5.42 6.04
C ILE A 165 0.78 -5.13 7.54
N MET A 166 -0.11 -5.64 8.40
CA MET A 166 -0.09 -5.39 9.84
C MET A 166 1.18 -5.93 10.53
N THR A 167 1.65 -5.24 11.58
CA THR A 167 2.70 -5.74 12.48
C THR A 167 2.17 -5.87 13.90
N THR A 168 2.33 -4.82 14.71
CA THR A 168 1.88 -4.70 16.11
C THR A 168 0.43 -4.24 16.21
N ASP A 169 -0.19 -3.93 15.07
CA ASP A 169 -1.60 -3.59 14.97
C ASP A 169 -2.49 -4.65 15.63
N THR A 170 -3.47 -4.19 16.42
CA THR A 170 -4.47 -5.07 17.08
C THR A 170 -5.69 -5.35 16.22
N HIS A 171 -5.95 -4.53 15.20
CA HIS A 171 -7.05 -4.65 14.25
C HIS A 171 -6.67 -4.03 12.90
N GLU A 172 -7.26 -4.52 11.83
CA GLU A 172 -7.17 -3.97 10.48
C GLU A 172 -7.74 -2.55 10.40
N LYS A 173 -7.23 -1.74 9.47
CA LYS A 173 -7.69 -0.36 9.25
C LYS A 173 -7.99 -0.22 7.76
N GLN A 174 -9.26 -0.27 7.41
CA GLN A 174 -9.74 -0.13 6.05
C GLN A 174 -11.04 0.67 6.02
N TYR A 175 -11.19 1.51 5.01
CA TYR A 175 -12.36 2.35 4.81
C TYR A 175 -12.60 2.57 3.32
N ALA A 176 -13.86 2.74 2.93
CA ALA A 176 -14.18 3.26 1.61
C ALA A 176 -15.38 4.21 1.66
N LEU A 177 -15.43 5.10 0.67
CA LEU A 177 -16.53 6.01 0.46
C LEU A 177 -16.87 6.09 -1.02
N ARG A 178 -18.07 6.59 -1.31
CA ARG A 178 -18.50 6.97 -2.65
C ARG A 178 -18.96 8.42 -2.67
N PHE A 179 -18.79 9.06 -3.81
CA PHE A 179 -19.23 10.44 -4.05
C PHE A 179 -19.71 10.58 -5.49
N THR A 180 -20.55 11.59 -5.76
CA THR A 180 -21.09 11.83 -7.10
C THR A 180 -20.69 13.20 -7.61
N VAL A 181 -20.15 13.25 -8.82
CA VAL A 181 -19.77 14.47 -9.52
C VAL A 181 -20.39 14.44 -10.90
N GLU A 182 -21.14 15.47 -11.28
CA GLU A 182 -21.79 15.59 -12.60
C GLU A 182 -22.62 14.35 -12.99
N GLY A 183 -23.30 13.73 -12.01
CA GLY A 183 -24.14 12.55 -12.23
C GLY A 183 -23.38 11.22 -12.35
N ARG A 184 -22.06 11.20 -12.16
CA ARG A 184 -21.24 9.98 -12.13
C ARG A 184 -20.78 9.69 -10.71
N THR A 185 -20.92 8.43 -10.28
CA THR A 185 -20.46 7.96 -8.97
C THR A 185 -19.05 7.40 -9.07
N TYR A 186 -18.19 7.82 -8.15
CA TYR A 186 -16.83 7.33 -7.98
C TYR A 186 -16.61 6.87 -6.54
N HIS A 187 -15.56 6.08 -6.34
CA HIS A 187 -15.20 5.46 -5.07
C HIS A 187 -13.79 5.83 -4.68
N VAL A 188 -13.57 6.03 -3.37
CA VAL A 188 -12.24 6.05 -2.78
C VAL A 188 -12.18 4.95 -1.75
N GLY A 189 -11.19 4.07 -1.88
CA GLY A 189 -10.95 2.96 -0.98
C GLY A 189 -9.55 3.02 -0.40
N GLY A 190 -9.39 2.67 0.87
CA GLY A 190 -8.10 2.79 1.54
C GLY A 190 -7.87 1.74 2.61
N CYS A 191 -6.60 1.47 2.88
CA CYS A 191 -6.18 0.78 4.08
C CYS A 191 -4.88 1.36 4.64
N ALA A 192 -4.66 1.15 5.93
CA ALA A 192 -3.47 1.61 6.61
C ALA A 192 -2.96 0.58 7.63
N LYS A 193 -1.70 0.70 8.00
CA LYS A 193 -1.12 -0.02 9.15
C LYS A 193 -0.17 0.86 9.91
N GLY A 194 0.07 0.49 11.16
CA GLY A 194 0.94 1.20 12.08
C GLY A 194 0.24 1.38 13.43
N SER A 195 0.98 1.15 14.50
CA SER A 195 0.50 1.32 15.88
C SER A 195 1.62 1.70 16.86
N GLY A 196 2.80 2.03 16.35
CA GLY A 196 4.01 2.35 17.10
C GLY A 196 5.12 2.70 16.11
N MET A 197 6.11 3.46 16.55
CA MET A 197 7.08 4.15 15.70
C MET A 197 6.36 5.03 14.66
N ILE A 198 5.43 5.85 15.13
CA ILE A 198 4.65 6.79 14.30
C ILE A 198 4.80 8.17 14.88
N HIS A 199 5.62 8.96 14.20
CA HIS A 199 5.79 10.37 14.45
C HIS A 199 5.70 11.12 13.12
N PRO A 200 5.28 12.41 13.11
CA PRO A 200 5.34 13.25 11.92
C PRO A 200 6.69 13.17 11.21
N ASP A 201 6.67 13.06 9.88
CA ASP A 201 7.86 12.90 9.03
C ASP A 201 8.73 11.63 9.27
N MET A 202 8.40 10.81 10.28
CA MET A 202 9.09 9.60 10.72
C MET A 202 8.09 8.52 11.16
N ALA A 203 7.41 7.89 10.20
CA ALA A 203 6.44 6.83 10.54
C ALA A 203 6.76 5.51 9.84
N THR A 204 6.73 4.42 10.61
CA THR A 204 6.60 3.04 10.10
C THR A 204 5.13 2.74 9.81
N MET A 205 4.53 3.61 9.02
CA MET A 205 3.12 3.59 8.64
C MET A 205 3.00 3.36 7.15
N TYR A 206 2.03 2.53 6.76
CA TYR A 206 1.54 2.52 5.39
C TYR A 206 0.15 3.10 5.33
N GLY A 207 -0.09 3.85 4.26
CA GLY A 207 -1.41 4.27 3.83
C GLY A 207 -1.51 4.05 2.32
N PHE A 208 -2.41 3.16 1.90
CA PHE A 208 -2.70 2.89 0.50
C PHE A 208 -4.11 3.39 0.22
N ILE A 209 -4.23 4.30 -0.74
CA ILE A 209 -5.52 4.84 -1.20
C ILE A 209 -5.66 4.53 -2.69
N THR A 210 -6.86 4.13 -3.09
CA THR A 210 -7.25 3.73 -4.44
C THR A 210 -8.50 4.50 -4.83
N THR A 211 -8.68 4.75 -6.12
CA THR A 211 -9.85 5.45 -6.65
C THR A 211 -10.12 5.02 -8.09
N ASP A 212 -11.39 4.95 -8.47
CA ASP A 212 -11.84 4.75 -9.85
C ASP A 212 -12.20 6.08 -10.53
N ALA A 213 -11.99 7.20 -9.85
CA ALA A 213 -12.05 8.52 -10.45
C ALA A 213 -10.86 8.74 -11.40
N PRO A 214 -11.09 9.24 -12.63
CA PRO A 214 -10.01 9.63 -13.51
C PRO A 214 -9.26 10.81 -12.90
N VAL A 215 -7.93 10.68 -12.78
CA VAL A 215 -7.07 11.71 -12.18
C VAL A 215 -5.90 12.04 -13.09
N ASP A 216 -5.60 13.33 -13.22
CA ASP A 216 -4.36 13.79 -13.82
C ASP A 216 -3.17 13.45 -12.89
N PRO A 217 -2.04 12.92 -13.40
CA PRO A 217 -0.90 12.55 -12.56
C PRO A 217 -0.30 13.71 -11.76
N ALA A 218 -0.22 14.92 -12.35
CA ALA A 218 0.35 16.07 -11.68
C ALA A 218 -0.58 16.58 -10.56
N TRP A 219 -1.90 16.57 -10.82
CA TRP A 219 -2.91 16.84 -9.81
C TRP A 219 -2.88 15.82 -8.67
N LEU A 220 -2.83 14.51 -8.99
CA LEU A 220 -2.80 13.45 -7.98
C LEU A 220 -1.63 13.62 -7.04
N LYS A 221 -0.43 13.92 -7.57
CA LYS A 221 0.76 14.17 -6.76
C LYS A 221 0.61 15.35 -5.80
N GLN A 222 0.00 16.44 -6.26
CA GLN A 222 -0.23 17.63 -5.44
C GLN A 222 -1.31 17.39 -4.38
N ALA A 223 -2.45 16.82 -4.78
CA ALA A 223 -3.56 16.49 -3.90
C ALA A 223 -3.16 15.46 -2.84
N TRP A 224 -2.39 14.44 -3.22
CA TRP A 224 -1.91 13.45 -2.27
C TRP A 224 -1.01 14.07 -1.22
N LYS A 225 -0.07 14.93 -1.64
CA LYS A 225 0.80 15.65 -0.69
C LYS A 225 0.01 16.50 0.29
N SER A 226 -0.95 17.30 -0.19
CA SER A 226 -1.73 18.19 0.68
C SER A 226 -2.58 17.41 1.69
N VAL A 227 -3.20 16.30 1.27
CA VAL A 227 -3.96 15.42 2.16
C VAL A 227 -3.05 14.80 3.21
N VAL A 228 -1.89 14.26 2.81
CA VAL A 228 -0.91 13.65 3.73
C VAL A 228 -0.42 14.66 4.76
N ASP A 229 -0.13 15.90 4.35
CA ASP A 229 0.35 16.97 5.24
C ASP A 229 -0.62 17.29 6.39
N VAL A 230 -1.93 17.22 6.15
CA VAL A 230 -2.97 17.56 7.16
C VAL A 230 -3.60 16.34 7.83
N SER A 231 -3.12 15.12 7.52
CA SER A 231 -3.65 13.87 8.08
C SER A 231 -2.52 13.00 8.63
N PHE A 232 -1.91 12.17 7.79
CA PHE A 232 -0.87 11.23 8.14
C PHE A 232 0.36 11.89 8.78
N ASN A 233 0.77 13.07 8.31
CA ASN A 233 1.87 13.84 8.90
C ASN A 233 1.49 14.57 10.20
N MET A 234 0.24 14.44 10.67
CA MET A 234 -0.23 14.99 11.95
C MET A 234 -0.39 13.92 13.03
N ILE A 235 -0.13 12.63 12.71
CA ILE A 235 -0.27 11.52 13.64
C ILE A 235 1.03 11.37 14.44
N ASP A 236 0.90 11.36 15.76
CA ASP A 236 1.96 11.11 16.72
C ASP A 236 1.46 10.07 17.75
N VAL A 237 2.20 8.98 17.92
CA VAL A 237 1.85 7.87 18.84
C VAL A 237 2.87 7.72 19.95
N ASP A 238 4.16 7.96 19.67
CA ASP A 238 5.28 7.74 20.58
C ASP A 238 6.39 8.79 20.49
#